data_AF-A0A959HDY7-F1
#
_entry.id   AF-A0A959HDY7-F1
#
_cell.length_a   1.000
_cell.length_b   1.000
_cell.length_c   1.000
_cell.angle_alpha   90.00
_cell.angle_beta   90.00
_cell.angle_gamma   90.00
#
_symmetry.space_group_name_H-M   'P 1'
#
loop_
_entity.id
_entity.type
_entity.pdbx_description
1 polymer ?
#
loop_
_entity_poly.entity_id
_entity_poly.type
_entity_poly.pdbx_seq_one_letter_code
_entity_poly.pdbx_strand_id
1 'polypeptide(L)'
;RNSARLPDYHRLDLSATFTPKPDSEKRFTSSWAFSIYNVYSRQNPFFIYYDLQSDPAAGSAQATAYKVSLFPVIPSVTWNFSWKGRKE
;
A
#
# COMPACT_ATOMS: atom_id res chain seq x y z
N ARG A 1 -9.79 -25.55 -19.01
CA ARG A 1 -10.80 -24.73 -18.30
C ARG A 1 -10.10 -23.47 -17.81
N ASN A 2 -10.38 -22.32 -18.41
CA ASN A 2 -9.75 -21.04 -18.05
C ASN A 2 -10.20 -20.64 -16.64
N SER A 3 -9.27 -20.69 -15.70
CA SER A 3 -9.43 -20.01 -14.41
C SER A 3 -9.70 -18.53 -14.68
N ALA A 4 -10.67 -17.95 -13.97
CA ALA A 4 -10.92 -16.51 -14.06
C ALA A 4 -9.61 -15.77 -13.75
N ARG A 5 -9.10 -15.05 -14.75
CA ARG A 5 -7.86 -14.28 -14.60
C ARG A 5 -8.20 -13.00 -13.82
N LEU A 6 -7.47 -12.76 -12.74
CA LEU A 6 -7.57 -11.49 -12.02
C LEU A 6 -7.23 -10.33 -12.97
N PRO A 7 -7.88 -9.16 -12.81
CA PRO A 7 -7.55 -7.99 -13.62
C PRO A 7 -6.07 -7.63 -13.44
N ASP A 8 -5.47 -7.08 -14.50
CA ASP A 8 -4.04 -6.74 -14.49
C ASP A 8 -3.70 -5.84 -13.29
N TYR A 9 -2.61 -6.15 -12.59
CA TYR A 9 -2.16 -5.47 -11.38
C TYR A 9 -1.02 -4.50 -11.72
N HIS A 10 -1.15 -3.24 -11.33
CA HIS A 10 -0.09 -2.25 -11.42
C HIS A 10 -0.05 -1.42 -10.13
N ARG A 11 1.16 -1.21 -9.61
CA ARG A 11 1.42 -0.38 -8.42
C ARG A 11 2.74 0.38 -8.63
N LEU A 12 2.74 1.67 -8.29
CA LEU A 12 3.93 2.50 -8.18
C LEU A 12 4.05 2.98 -6.75
N ASP A 13 5.22 2.80 -6.16
CA ASP A 13 5.58 3.29 -4.83
C ASP A 13 6.75 4.27 -4.99
N LEU A 14 6.70 5.41 -4.27
CA LEU A 14 7.77 6.41 -4.28
C LEU A 14 8.30 6.61 -2.87
N SER A 15 9.61 6.76 -2.74
CA SER A 15 10.26 7.08 -1.47
C SER A 15 11.45 8.01 -1.67
N ALA A 16 11.66 8.88 -0.69
CA ALA A 16 12.79 9.81 -0.65
C ALA A 16 13.27 9.99 0.78
N THR A 17 14.58 9.92 0.99
CA THR A 17 15.20 10.19 2.29
C THR A 17 15.96 11.50 2.21
N PHE A 18 15.67 12.41 3.13
CA PHE A 18 16.36 13.67 3.33
C PHE A 18 17.19 13.60 4.61
N THR A 19 18.51 13.70 4.47
CA THR A 19 19.44 13.76 5.59
C THR A 19 20.02 15.16 5.68
N PRO A 20 19.58 16.01 6.64
CA PRO A 20 20.19 17.31 6.87
C PRO A 20 21.67 17.16 7.25
N LYS A 21 22.56 17.82 6.49
CA LYS A 21 24.01 17.86 6.77
C LYS A 21 24.60 16.44 6.99
N PRO A 22 24.63 15.58 5.96
CA PRO A 22 25.04 14.19 6.09
C PRO A 22 26.45 14.02 6.67
N ASP A 23 27.35 14.96 6.39
CA ASP A 23 28.74 14.95 6.88
C ASP A 23 28.91 15.69 8.22
N SER A 24 27.83 15.98 8.93
CA SER A 24 27.88 16.68 10.21
C SER A 24 28.50 15.81 11.29
N GLU A 25 29.63 16.25 11.86
CA GLU A 25 30.23 15.64 13.06
C GLU A 25 29.49 15.96 14.37
N LYS A 26 28.36 16.68 14.28
CA LYS A 26 27.55 16.98 15.47
C LYS A 26 27.10 15.70 16.14
N ARG A 27 27.02 15.77 17.47
CA ARG A 27 26.57 14.66 18.32
C ARG A 27 25.14 14.23 18.02
N PHE A 28 24.31 15.13 17.48
CA PHE A 28 22.97 14.84 17.03
C PHE A 28 22.91 14.87 15.51
N THR A 29 22.45 13.76 14.92
CA THR A 29 22.19 13.63 13.48
C THR A 29 20.78 13.14 13.27
N SER A 30 20.11 13.59 12.22
CA SER A 30 18.76 13.14 11.88
C SER A 30 18.59 12.91 10.39
N SER A 31 17.55 12.16 10.03
CA SER A 31 17.08 11.99 8.66
C SER A 31 15.57 11.85 8.64
N TRP A 32 14.98 12.23 7.52
CA TRP A 32 13.55 12.19 7.26
C TRP A 32 13.31 11.28 6.08
N ALA A 33 12.53 10.22 6.23
CA ALA A 33 12.10 9.38 5.13
C ALA A 33 10.64 9.70 4.81
N PHE A 34 10.37 10.05 3.56
CA PHE A 34 9.04 10.27 3.02
C PHE A 34 8.72 9.14 2.05
N SER A 35 7.51 8.62 2.10
CA SER A 35 7.09 7.56 1.20
C SER A 35 5.61 7.67 0.85
N ILE A 36 5.26 7.29 -0.36
CA ILE A 36 3.89 7.22 -0.86
C ILE A 36 3.72 5.84 -1.48
N TYR A 37 2.91 5.01 -0.83
CA TYR A 37 2.53 3.70 -1.33
C TYR A 37 1.32 3.83 -2.25
N ASN A 38 1.32 3.11 -3.38
CA ASN A 38 0.25 3.13 -4.37
C ASN A 38 -0.08 4.54 -4.87
N VAL A 39 0.89 5.21 -5.50
CA VAL A 39 0.77 6.59 -6.02
C VAL A 39 -0.41 6.75 -6.98
N TYR A 40 -0.74 5.72 -7.76
CA TYR A 40 -1.89 5.75 -8.67
C TYR A 40 -3.24 5.65 -7.94
N SER A 41 -3.25 5.43 -6.63
CA SER A 41 -4.43 5.17 -5.80
C SER A 41 -5.35 4.09 -6.41
N ARG A 42 -4.76 3.13 -7.13
CA ARG A 42 -5.51 2.09 -7.83
C ARG A 42 -6.03 1.08 -6.82
N GLN A 43 -7.34 0.86 -6.80
CA GLN A 43 -7.98 -0.14 -5.95
C GLN A 43 -7.77 -1.54 -6.55
N ASN A 44 -6.61 -2.11 -6.25
CA ASN A 44 -6.24 -3.46 -6.64
C ASN A 44 -7.00 -4.48 -5.77
N PRO A 45 -7.72 -5.45 -6.36
CA PRO A 45 -8.50 -6.43 -5.60
C PRO A 45 -7.57 -7.33 -4.79
N PHE A 46 -7.77 -7.38 -3.48
CA PHE A 46 -7.08 -8.30 -2.58
C PHE A 46 -7.73 -9.69 -2.64
N PHE A 47 -9.06 -9.74 -2.66
CA PHE A 47 -9.82 -10.95 -2.97
C PHE A 47 -11.10 -10.63 -3.73
N ILE A 48 -11.61 -11.63 -4.43
CA ILE A 48 -12.90 -11.61 -5.13
C ILE A 48 -13.74 -12.73 -4.54
N TYR A 49 -14.97 -12.43 -4.15
CA TYR A 49 -15.95 -13.44 -3.76
C TYR A 49 -17.21 -13.30 -4.60
N TYR A 50 -17.93 -14.41 -4.76
CA TYR A 50 -19.13 -14.48 -5.56
C TYR A 50 -20.32 -14.72 -4.65
N ASP A 51 -21.34 -13.89 -4.77
CA ASP A 51 -22.63 -14.08 -4.12
C ASP A 51 -23.61 -14.67 -5.15
N LEU A 52 -24.22 -15.79 -4.79
CA LEU A 52 -25.17 -16.49 -5.64
C LEU A 52 -26.57 -16.19 -5.11
N GLN A 53 -27.24 -15.21 -5.71
CA GLN A 53 -28.65 -14.99 -5.45
C GLN A 53 -29.45 -15.90 -6.38
N SER A 54 -30.22 -16.81 -5.77
CA SER A 54 -31.19 -17.62 -6.48
C SER A 54 -32.60 -17.17 -6.10
N ASP A 55 -33.42 -16.91 -7.11
CA ASP A 55 -34.85 -16.69 -6.96
C ASP A 55 -35.58 -17.92 -7.52
N PRO A 56 -36.06 -18.82 -6.63
CA PRO A 56 -36.78 -20.02 -7.03
C PRO A 56 -38.11 -19.72 -7.73
N ALA A 57 -38.74 -18.57 -7.46
CA ALA A 57 -40.02 -18.19 -8.07
C ALA A 57 -39.85 -17.67 -9.50
N ALA A 58 -38.72 -17.00 -9.78
CA ALA A 58 -38.36 -16.55 -11.11
C ALA A 58 -37.57 -17.60 -11.93
N GLY A 59 -37.20 -18.74 -11.35
CA GLY A 59 -36.40 -19.78 -12.00
C GLY A 59 -35.00 -19.31 -12.41
N SER A 60 -34.46 -18.29 -11.73
CA SER A 60 -33.20 -17.64 -12.13
C SER A 60 -32.18 -17.67 -11.00
N ALA A 61 -30.90 -17.82 -11.38
CA ALA A 61 -29.77 -17.70 -10.47
C ALA A 61 -28.80 -16.66 -11.05
N GLN A 62 -28.51 -15.61 -10.28
CA GLN A 62 -27.53 -14.58 -10.62
C GLN A 62 -26.31 -14.72 -9.72
N ALA A 63 -25.13 -14.73 -10.35
CA ALA A 63 -23.85 -14.71 -9.67
C ALA A 63 -23.28 -13.30 -9.72
N THR A 64 -23.23 -12.61 -8.58
CA THR A 64 -22.65 -11.27 -8.46
C THR A 64 -21.24 -11.39 -7.88
N ALA A 65 -20.25 -10.82 -8.58
CA ALA A 65 -18.86 -10.80 -8.12
C ALA A 65 -18.56 -9.52 -7.35
N TYR A 66 -18.10 -9.66 -6.11
CA TYR A 66 -17.65 -8.54 -5.27
C TYR A 66 -16.13 -8.52 -5.19
N LYS A 67 -15.55 -7.32 -5.35
CA LYS A 67 -14.11 -7.07 -5.25
C LYS A 67 -13.83 -6.28 -3.98
N VAL A 68 -12.92 -6.78 -3.16
CA VAL A 68 -12.47 -6.05 -1.96
C VAL A 68 -11.03 -5.61 -2.17
N SER A 69 -10.78 -4.32 -1.96
CA SER A 69 -9.43 -3.72 -2.04
C SER A 69 -9.03 -3.23 -0.64
N LEU A 70 -7.79 -3.48 -0.24
CA LEU A 70 -7.34 -3.18 1.13
C LEU A 70 -7.10 -1.68 1.38
N PHE A 71 -6.31 -1.00 0.53
CA PHE A 71 -5.91 0.38 0.80
C PHE A 71 -5.78 1.23 -0.48
N PRO A 72 -6.20 2.51 -0.43
CA PRO A 72 -5.91 3.52 -1.47
C PRO A 72 -4.45 3.99 -1.35
N VAL A 73 -4.12 5.20 -1.82
CA VAL A 73 -2.81 5.82 -1.57
C VAL A 73 -2.52 5.93 -0.07
N ILE A 74 -1.31 5.58 0.35
CA ILE A 74 -0.88 5.67 1.76
C ILE A 74 0.38 6.54 1.85
N PRO A 75 0.28 7.78 2.35
CA PRO A 75 1.46 8.58 2.66
C PRO A 75 2.09 8.14 3.98
N SER A 76 3.42 8.26 4.07
CA SER A 76 4.20 7.96 5.26
C SER A 76 5.33 8.97 5.43
N VAL A 77 5.58 9.34 6.68
CA VAL A 77 6.74 10.11 7.09
C VAL A 77 7.40 9.44 8.29
N THR A 78 8.72 9.33 8.26
CA THR A 78 9.50 8.78 9.37
C THR A 78 10.63 9.74 9.69
N TRP A 79 10.82 10.01 10.97
CA TRP A 79 11.95 10.78 11.46
C TRP A 79 12.90 9.87 12.22
N ASN A 80 14.10 9.70 11.70
CA ASN A 80 15.17 8.95 12.35
C ASN A 80 16.16 9.94 12.97
N PHE A 81 16.56 9.69 14.21
CA PHE A 81 17.59 10.50 14.88
C PHE A 81 18.57 9.61 15.65
N SER A 82 19.80 10.08 15.76
CA SER A 82 20.85 9.43 16.53
C SER A 82 21.60 10.46 17.35
N TRP A 83 21.97 10.07 18.57
CA TRP A 83 22.77 10.87 19.48
C TRP A 83 24.01 10.10 19.92
N LYS A 84 25.20 10.64 19.64
CA LYS A 84 26.49 10.05 20.06
C LYS A 84 26.86 10.55 21.46
N GLY A 85 26.76 9.65 22.44
CA GLY A 85 27.27 9.80 23.82
C GLY A 85 28.78 10.06 23.86
N ARG A 86 29.30 10.56 24.99
CA ARG A 86 30.75 10.83 25.13
C ARG A 86 31.41 9.45 25.19
N LYS A 87 32.46 9.22 24.40
CA LYS A 87 33.37 8.09 24.67
C LYS A 87 34.11 8.45 25.96
N GLU A 88 33.86 7.70 27.03
CA GLU A 88 34.74 7.66 28.20
C GLU A 88 36.04 6.95 27.83
#